data_AF-A0A2V6UNI2-F1
#
_entry.id   AF-A0A2V6UNI2-F1
#
_cell.length_a   1.000
_cell.length_b   1.000
_cell.length_c   1.000
_cell.angle_alpha   90.00
_cell.angle_beta   90.00
_cell.angle_gamma   90.00
#
_symmetry.space_group_name_H-M   'P 1'
#
loop_
_entity.id
_entity.type
_entity.pdbx_description
1 polymer ?
#
loop_
_entity_poly.entity_id
_entity_poly.type
_entity_poly.pdbx_seq_one_letter_code
_entity_poly.pdbx_strand_id
1 'polypeptide(L)'
;MRGWLILVGTLLVGMVVGFGAATRGPALIAPYLPKAGSGAGERIEGQVVRKQREGNRLLVKVTTAQGPMLVTFTQKVADLEVLLDPGDTVTLVIPGYATFVENPVLERVKEPGRAKSPA
;
A
#
# COMPACT_ATOMS: atom_id res chain seq x y z
N MET A 1 -41.65 -35.44 6.41
CA MET A 1 -40.61 -35.56 5.36
C MET A 1 -40.49 -34.34 4.42
N ARG A 2 -41.58 -33.64 4.03
CA ARG A 2 -41.51 -32.55 3.02
C ARG A 2 -40.83 -31.23 3.48
N GLY A 3 -40.87 -30.89 4.76
CA GLY A 3 -40.25 -29.65 5.27
C GLY A 3 -38.71 -29.64 5.21
N TRP A 4 -38.09 -30.82 5.31
CA TRP A 4 -36.63 -30.97 5.22
C TRP A 4 -36.12 -30.58 3.82
N LEU A 5 -36.86 -30.92 2.76
CA LEU A 5 -36.51 -30.58 1.38
C LEU A 5 -36.46 -29.06 1.14
N ILE A 6 -37.35 -28.30 1.78
CA ILE A 6 -37.37 -26.84 1.68
C ILE A 6 -36.12 -26.26 2.36
N LEU A 7 -35.78 -26.74 3.56
CA LEU A 7 -34.59 -26.30 4.29
C LEU A 7 -33.30 -26.57 3.51
N VAL A 8 -33.14 -27.77 2.97
CA VAL A 8 -31.96 -28.14 2.17
C VAL A 8 -31.90 -27.32 0.88
N GLY A 9 -33.03 -27.09 0.22
CA GLY A 9 -33.11 -26.23 -0.96
C GLY A 9 -32.65 -24.80 -0.68
N THR A 10 -33.16 -24.19 0.39
CA THR A 10 -32.76 -22.83 0.78
C THR A 10 -31.30 -22.73 1.22
N LEU A 11 -30.78 -23.77 1.91
CA LEU A 11 -29.38 -23.86 2.31
C LEU A 11 -28.46 -23.91 1.10
N LEU A 12 -28.78 -24.75 0.10
CA LEU A 12 -27.98 -24.87 -1.12
C LEU A 12 -28.00 -23.57 -1.93
N VAL A 13 -29.14 -22.90 -2.04
CA VAL A 13 -29.23 -21.59 -2.71
C VAL A 13 -28.38 -20.56 -1.96
N GLY A 14 -28.50 -20.48 -0.63
CA GLY A 14 -27.67 -19.59 0.18
C GLY A 14 -26.18 -19.88 0.06
N MET A 15 -25.79 -21.16 0.00
CA MET A 15 -24.40 -21.58 -0.16
C MET A 15 -23.83 -21.21 -1.52
N VAL A 16 -24.59 -21.39 -2.60
CA VAL A 16 -24.18 -20.99 -3.96
C VAL A 16 -24.04 -19.47 -4.06
N VAL A 17 -24.99 -18.71 -3.50
CA VAL A 17 -24.93 -17.25 -3.47
C VAL A 17 -23.73 -16.76 -2.64
N GLY A 18 -23.53 -17.34 -1.45
CA GLY A 18 -22.41 -16.99 -0.58
C GLY A 18 -21.05 -17.30 -1.20
N PHE A 19 -20.89 -18.46 -1.82
CA PHE A 19 -19.63 -18.86 -2.48
C PHE A 19 -19.38 -18.03 -3.76
N GLY A 20 -20.42 -17.71 -4.52
CA GLY A 20 -20.32 -16.81 -5.68
C GLY A 20 -19.91 -15.39 -5.29
N ALA A 21 -20.49 -14.86 -4.20
CA ALA A 21 -20.10 -13.56 -3.66
C ALA A 21 -18.66 -13.56 -3.12
N ALA A 22 -18.21 -14.62 -2.46
CA ALA A 22 -16.83 -14.71 -1.96
C ALA A 22 -15.79 -14.79 -3.08
N THR A 23 -16.10 -15.48 -4.18
CA THR A 23 -15.16 -15.71 -5.29
C THR A 23 -15.13 -14.59 -6.34
N ARG A 24 -16.27 -13.96 -6.65
CA ARG A 24 -16.37 -12.86 -7.64
C ARG A 24 -16.72 -11.50 -7.07
N GLY A 25 -17.20 -11.43 -5.82
CA GLY A 25 -17.47 -10.18 -5.13
C GLY A 25 -16.28 -9.21 -5.16
N PRO A 26 -15.04 -9.65 -4.88
CA PRO A 26 -13.86 -8.77 -4.91
C PRO A 26 -13.64 -8.11 -6.28
N ALA A 27 -13.91 -8.81 -7.39
CA ALA A 27 -13.74 -8.27 -8.74
C ALA A 27 -14.83 -7.23 -9.09
N LEU A 28 -16.03 -7.36 -8.55
CA LEU A 28 -17.15 -6.43 -8.78
C LEU A 28 -17.03 -5.15 -7.93
N ILE A 29 -16.42 -5.24 -6.74
CA ILE A 29 -16.18 -4.08 -5.87
C ILE A 29 -14.79 -3.46 -6.09
N ALA A 30 -13.86 -4.15 -6.74
CA ALA A 30 -12.53 -3.63 -7.12
C ALA A 30 -12.56 -2.24 -7.78
N PRO A 31 -13.47 -1.92 -8.74
CA PRO A 31 -13.51 -0.58 -9.35
C PRO A 31 -14.03 0.52 -8.40
N TYR A 32 -14.66 0.16 -7.28
CA TYR A 32 -15.19 1.10 -6.28
C TYR A 32 -14.37 1.12 -4.99
N LEU A 33 -13.42 0.20 -4.83
CA LEU A 33 -12.48 0.21 -3.74
C LEU A 33 -11.38 1.23 -4.04
N PRO A 34 -11.03 2.12 -3.09
CA PRO A 34 -9.86 2.98 -3.25
C PRO A 34 -8.64 2.08 -3.49
N LYS A 35 -7.86 2.39 -4.55
CA LYS A 35 -6.63 1.67 -4.95
C LYS A 35 -5.60 1.51 -3.82
N ALA A 36 -5.77 2.21 -2.70
CA ALA A 36 -4.99 2.05 -1.49
C ALA A 36 -5.19 0.70 -0.76
N GLY A 37 -6.24 -0.07 -1.08
CA GLY A 37 -6.60 -1.30 -0.36
C GLY A 37 -6.60 -2.60 -1.16
N SER A 38 -6.32 -2.60 -2.48
CA SER A 38 -6.37 -3.81 -3.29
C SER A 38 -5.06 -4.60 -3.18
N GLY A 39 -5.02 -5.61 -2.31
CA GLY A 39 -4.19 -6.81 -2.44
C GLY A 39 -2.67 -6.63 -2.35
N ALA A 40 -2.08 -7.10 -1.25
CA ALA A 40 -0.65 -7.38 -1.06
C ALA A 40 0.28 -6.37 -1.74
N GLY A 41 0.34 -5.15 -1.20
CA GLY A 41 1.30 -4.14 -1.69
C GLY A 41 2.72 -4.71 -1.74
N GLU A 42 3.37 -4.51 -2.87
CA GLU A 42 4.77 -4.87 -3.10
C GLU A 42 5.63 -3.97 -2.21
N ARG A 43 6.52 -4.61 -1.43
CA ARG A 43 7.51 -3.90 -0.62
C ARG A 43 8.71 -3.59 -1.49
N ILE A 44 8.99 -2.31 -1.65
CA ILE A 44 10.12 -1.84 -2.43
C ILE A 44 11.05 -1.08 -1.51
N GLU A 45 12.32 -1.48 -1.54
CA GLU A 45 13.40 -0.79 -0.85
C GLU A 45 14.09 0.17 -1.82
N GLY A 46 14.37 1.38 -1.35
CA GLY A 46 15.07 2.37 -2.15
C GLY A 46 15.73 3.43 -1.31
N GLN A 47 16.70 4.12 -1.88
CA GLN A 47 17.42 5.20 -1.21
C GLN A 47 16.81 6.55 -1.55
N VAL A 48 16.56 7.38 -0.54
CA VAL A 48 16.14 8.76 -0.72
C VAL A 48 17.31 9.56 -1.28
N VAL A 49 17.17 10.05 -2.51
CA VAL A 49 18.19 10.88 -3.16
C VAL A 49 17.97 12.34 -2.82
N ARG A 50 16.71 12.77 -2.81
CA ARG A 50 16.34 14.17 -2.57
C ARG A 50 14.91 14.26 -2.05
N LYS A 51 14.67 15.18 -1.13
CA LYS A 51 13.34 15.61 -0.71
C LYS A 51 13.12 17.08 -1.07
N GLN A 52 11.89 17.44 -1.40
CA GLN A 52 11.47 18.81 -1.67
C GLN A 52 10.04 18.98 -1.18
N ARG A 53 9.81 19.98 -0.32
CA ARG A 53 8.46 20.37 0.08
C ARG A 53 7.92 21.41 -0.91
N GLU A 54 6.71 21.18 -1.39
CA GLU A 54 6.00 22.08 -2.28
C GLU A 54 4.64 22.43 -1.64
N GLY A 55 4.65 23.47 -0.80
CA GLY A 55 3.46 23.87 -0.04
C GLY A 55 2.96 22.75 0.89
N ASN A 56 1.86 22.11 0.48
CA ASN A 56 1.19 21.04 1.22
C ASN A 56 1.47 19.61 0.70
N ARG A 57 2.52 19.42 -0.11
CA ARG A 57 3.00 18.10 -0.54
C ARG A 57 4.50 17.96 -0.35
N LEU A 58 4.97 16.74 -0.10
CA LEU A 58 6.38 16.39 -0.03
C LEU A 58 6.72 15.49 -1.21
N LEU A 59 7.63 15.97 -2.06
CA LEU A 59 8.18 15.25 -3.19
C LEU A 59 9.49 14.60 -2.77
N VAL A 60 9.62 13.30 -2.94
CA VAL A 60 10.79 12.52 -2.55
C VAL A 60 11.24 11.68 -3.73
N LYS A 61 12.44 11.95 -4.22
CA LYS A 61 13.07 11.13 -5.24
C LYS A 61 13.76 9.95 -4.56
N VAL A 62 13.34 8.74 -4.90
CA VAL A 62 13.85 7.48 -4.35
C VAL A 62 14.48 6.67 -5.49
N THR A 63 15.70 6.19 -5.31
CA THR A 63 16.32 5.24 -6.25
C THR A 63 16.09 3.83 -5.74
N THR A 64 15.39 3.00 -6.51
CA THR A 64 15.16 1.59 -6.21
C THR A 64 15.97 0.71 -7.17
N ALA A 65 15.98 -0.61 -6.95
CA ALA A 65 16.62 -1.55 -7.87
C ALA A 65 16.00 -1.56 -9.28
N GLN A 66 14.72 -1.19 -9.40
CA GLN A 66 13.98 -1.13 -10.67
C GLN A 66 14.18 0.21 -11.41
N GLY A 67 14.65 1.24 -10.71
CA GLY A 67 14.91 2.56 -11.27
C GLY A 67 14.56 3.71 -10.33
N PRO A 68 14.70 4.96 -10.81
CA PRO A 68 14.32 6.13 -10.05
C PRO A 68 12.79 6.28 -10.00
N MET A 69 12.27 6.55 -8.82
CA MET A 69 10.86 6.77 -8.52
C MET A 69 10.69 8.15 -7.85
N LEU A 70 9.63 8.87 -8.23
CA LEU A 70 9.19 10.07 -7.55
C LEU A 70 7.98 9.74 -6.68
N VAL A 71 8.18 9.87 -5.38
CA VAL A 71 7.16 9.63 -4.36
C VAL A 71 6.59 10.96 -3.89
N THR A 72 5.27 11.10 -3.93
CA THR A 72 4.57 12.30 -3.48
C THR A 72 3.73 11.98 -2.25
N PHE A 73 3.99 12.64 -1.13
CA PHE A 73 3.16 12.57 0.06
C PHE A 73 2.33 13.85 0.19
N THR A 74 1.02 13.70 0.34
CA THR A 74 0.06 14.79 0.59
C THR A 74 -0.49 14.76 2.01
N GLN A 75 -0.21 13.68 2.75
CA GLN A 75 -0.63 13.45 4.12
C GLN A 75 0.59 13.39 5.04
N LYS A 76 0.43 13.84 6.29
CA LYS A 76 1.50 13.82 7.32
C LYS A 76 2.83 14.44 6.83
N VAL A 77 2.72 15.49 6.00
CA VAL A 77 3.87 16.10 5.32
C VAL A 77 4.93 16.60 6.29
N ALA A 78 4.52 17.25 7.38
CA ALA A 78 5.45 17.76 8.39
C ALA A 78 6.22 16.63 9.09
N ASP A 79 5.54 15.54 9.45
CA ASP A 79 6.17 14.38 10.10
C ASP A 79 7.15 13.69 9.14
N LEU A 80 6.72 13.47 7.89
CA LEU A 80 7.54 12.82 6.87
C LEU A 80 8.73 13.66 6.43
N GLU A 81 8.60 14.99 6.45
CA GLU A 81 9.71 15.90 6.15
C GLU A 81 10.85 15.78 7.17
N VAL A 82 10.50 15.52 8.44
CA VAL A 82 11.49 15.29 9.52
C VAL A 82 12.04 13.86 9.47
N LEU A 83 11.21 12.88 9.12
CA LEU A 83 11.60 11.46 9.15
C LEU A 83 12.45 10.99 7.97
N LEU A 84 12.38 11.68 6.83
CA LEU A 84 13.05 11.28 5.60
C LEU A 84 14.21 12.20 5.33
N ASP A 85 15.45 11.74 5.36
CA ASP A 85 16.62 12.51 4.94
C ASP A 85 17.28 11.95 3.68
N PRO A 86 17.93 12.80 2.86
CA PRO A 86 18.74 12.32 1.75
C PRO A 86 19.84 11.36 2.23
N GLY A 87 19.89 10.17 1.63
CA GLY A 87 20.78 9.07 2.01
C GLY A 87 20.09 7.94 2.74
N ASP A 88 18.89 8.18 3.30
CA ASP A 88 18.12 7.16 4.01
C ASP A 88 17.65 6.05 3.08
N THR A 89 17.64 4.82 3.60
CA THR A 89 16.99 3.70 2.92
C THR A 89 15.57 3.55 3.44
N VAL A 90 14.60 3.62 2.54
CA VAL A 90 13.18 3.55 2.84
C VAL A 90 12.57 2.28 2.29
N THR A 91 11.64 1.71 3.05
CA THR A 91 10.77 0.62 2.58
C THR A 91 9.38 1.19 2.36
N LEU A 92 8.92 1.11 1.11
CA LEU A 92 7.62 1.60 0.67
C LEU A 92 6.75 0.41 0.28
N VAL A 93 5.49 0.45 0.67
CA VAL A 93 4.47 -0.51 0.23
C VAL A 93 3.63 0.15 -0.86
N ILE A 94 3.68 -0.39 -2.07
CA ILE A 94 2.99 0.16 -3.24
C ILE A 94 2.20 -0.94 -3.98
N PRO A 95 1.10 -0.63 -4.68
CA PRO A 95 0.30 -1.64 -5.38
C PRO A 95 1.02 -2.25 -6.60
N GLY A 96 2.15 -1.69 -7.01
CA GLY A 96 3.04 -2.19 -8.06
C GLY A 96 4.04 -1.11 -8.46
N TYR A 97 5.15 -1.49 -9.08
CA TYR A 97 6.19 -0.55 -9.52
C TYR A 97 5.65 0.48 -10.53
N ALA A 98 5.85 1.77 -10.23
CA ALA A 98 5.57 2.89 -11.09
C ALA A 98 6.61 4.01 -10.86
N THR A 99 6.94 4.79 -11.88
CA THR A 99 7.91 5.89 -11.74
C THR A 99 7.37 7.08 -10.95
N PHE A 100 6.06 7.23 -10.86
CA PHE A 100 5.37 8.26 -10.08
C PHE A 100 4.38 7.59 -9.13
N VAL A 101 4.58 7.77 -7.83
CA VAL A 101 3.75 7.14 -6.81
C VAL A 101 3.22 8.21 -5.86
N GLU A 102 1.92 8.17 -5.61
CA GLU A 102 1.24 9.11 -4.74
C GLU A 102 0.78 8.40 -3.46
N ASN A 103 1.09 9.00 -2.32
CA ASN A 103 0.77 8.54 -0.97
C ASN A 103 1.07 7.04 -0.72
N PRO A 104 2.28 6.54 -1.02
CA PRO A 104 2.62 5.17 -0.64
C PRO A 104 2.69 5.03 0.88
N VAL A 105 2.52 3.81 1.37
CA VAL A 105 2.70 3.55 2.79
C VAL A 105 4.19 3.42 3.08
N LEU A 106 4.71 4.33 3.91
CA LEU A 106 6.07 4.25 4.42
C LEU A 106 6.11 3.27 5.60
N GLU A 107 6.76 2.12 5.43
CA GLU A 107 6.82 1.06 6.44
C GLU A 107 8.06 1.19 7.33
N ARG A 108 9.20 1.56 6.75
CA ARG A 108 10.48 1.68 7.46
C ARG A 108 11.36 2.75 6.86
N VAL A 109 12.11 3.44 7.71
CA VAL A 109 13.24 4.30 7.35
C VAL A 109 14.49 3.79 8.07
N LYS A 110 15.61 3.71 7.37
CA LYS A 110 16.91 3.33 7.89
C LYS A 110 17.92 4.41 7.55
N GLU A 111 18.40 5.09 8.59
CA GLU A 111 19.43 6.13 8.47
C GLU A 111 20.74 5.54 7.92
N PRO A 112 21.50 6.29 7.11
CA PRO A 112 22.82 5.88 6.66
C PRO A 112 23.79 5.93 7.86
N GLY A 113 24.02 4.77 8.48
CA GLY A 113 25.21 4.55 9.30
C GLY A 113 25.28 5.29 10.64
N ARG A 114 24.16 5.59 11.32
CA ARG A 114 24.23 5.81 12.77
C ARG A 114 24.42 4.46 13.44
N ALA A 115 25.69 4.11 13.67
CA ALA A 115 26.06 3.19 14.73
C ALA A 115 25.29 3.60 15.97
N LYS A 116 24.46 2.68 16.48
CA LYS A 116 23.74 2.82 17.74
C LYS A 116 24.74 3.29 18.79
N SER A 117 24.72 4.58 19.14
CA SER A 117 25.56 5.09 20.23
C SER A 117 25.07 4.39 21.50
N PRO A 118 25.88 3.53 22.14
CA PRO A 118 25.49 2.95 23.41
C PRO A 118 25.36 4.09 24.42
N ALA A 119 24.22 4.10 25.10
CA ALA A 119 23.94 5.00 26.23
C ALA A 119 24.93 4.77 27.38
#